data_AF-A0A2K5ASG0-F1
#
_entry.id   AF-A0A2K5ASG0-F1
#
_cell.length_a   1.000
_cell.length_b   1.000
_cell.length_c   1.000
_cell.angle_alpha   90.00
_cell.angle_beta   90.00
_cell.angle_gamma   90.00
#
_symmetry.space_group_name_H-M   'P 1'
#
loop_
_entity.id
_entity.type
_entity.pdbx_description
1 polymer ?
#
loop_
_entity_poly.entity_id
_entity_poly.type
_entity_poly.pdbx_seq_one_letter_code
_entity_poly.pdbx_strand_id
1 'polypeptide(L)'
;MTLSEALKEVFTELNRISAKEVIRIINERYPNRWKKNTIKAHLYGCSVNRPSAYTQHPYMPKFLFDLGGGMYELYNPEKHGKYDKGYPISIKPAEASGEKEHEEEKISLSLERDLEEYISRNLGQIEEGLTLYSEEGSSGRQYSIDVGRIDLLAMDKGGNFVVIELKAGLATDRVIGQVLGYMRYVRKNLAKGKDVRGIIVADDFDERLKYAVAEIPKLKLKKYIVKFEFRDIEV
;
A
#
# COMPACT_ATOMS: atom_id res chain seq x y z
N MET A 1 -16.33 -29.28 8.83
CA MET A 1 -16.72 -27.86 8.79
C MET A 1 -15.57 -26.98 9.27
N THR A 2 -14.65 -26.69 8.37
CA THR A 2 -13.65 -25.62 8.49
C THR A 2 -14.29 -24.28 8.14
N LEU A 3 -13.60 -23.17 8.43
CA LEU A 3 -14.09 -21.84 8.03
C LEU A 3 -14.11 -21.69 6.50
N SER A 4 -13.11 -22.24 5.79
CA SER A 4 -13.09 -22.23 4.33
C SER A 4 -14.27 -23.02 3.72
N GLU A 5 -14.65 -24.16 4.32
CA GLU A 5 -15.86 -24.91 3.93
C GLU A 5 -17.13 -24.08 4.15
N ALA A 6 -17.29 -23.48 5.33
CA ALA A 6 -18.44 -22.64 5.66
C ALA A 6 -18.56 -21.41 4.74
N LEU A 7 -17.43 -20.78 4.40
CA LEU A 7 -17.41 -19.69 3.42
C LEU A 7 -17.86 -20.19 2.04
N LYS A 8 -17.33 -21.32 1.58
CA LYS A 8 -17.69 -21.89 0.28
C LYS A 8 -19.19 -22.19 0.17
N GLU A 9 -19.82 -22.69 1.24
CA GLU A 9 -21.28 -22.85 1.31
C GLU A 9 -22.01 -21.52 1.13
N VAL A 10 -21.65 -20.49 1.91
CA VAL A 10 -22.28 -19.15 1.83
C VAL A 10 -22.18 -18.57 0.41
N PHE A 11 -21.01 -18.66 -0.22
CA PHE A 11 -20.80 -18.13 -1.57
C PHE A 11 -21.44 -18.98 -2.68
N THR A 12 -21.71 -20.26 -2.42
CA THR A 12 -22.49 -21.11 -3.34
C THR A 12 -23.96 -20.69 -3.35
N GLU A 13 -24.50 -20.29 -2.20
CA GLU A 13 -25.88 -19.81 -2.08
C GLU A 13 -26.03 -18.35 -2.52
N LEU A 14 -25.05 -17.51 -2.18
CA LEU A 14 -25.07 -16.07 -2.41
C LEU A 14 -23.81 -15.68 -3.19
N ASN A 15 -23.93 -15.66 -4.52
CA ASN A 15 -22.77 -15.53 -5.41
C ASN A 15 -21.91 -14.30 -5.12
N ARG A 16 -22.52 -13.09 -5.13
CA ARG A 16 -21.82 -11.81 -4.91
C ARG A 16 -22.28 -11.18 -3.61
N ILE A 17 -21.38 -11.04 -2.65
CA ILE A 17 -21.73 -10.64 -1.29
C ILE A 17 -20.61 -9.83 -0.63
N SER A 18 -20.99 -8.88 0.23
CA SER A 18 -20.03 -8.05 0.98
C SER A 18 -19.42 -8.80 2.16
N ALA A 19 -18.18 -8.46 2.53
CA ALA A 19 -17.53 -9.02 3.71
C ALA A 19 -18.35 -8.80 4.99
N LYS A 20 -19.01 -7.64 5.12
CA LYS A 20 -19.89 -7.34 6.26
C LYS A 20 -21.03 -8.35 6.36
N GLU A 21 -21.62 -8.69 5.23
CA GLU A 21 -22.74 -9.61 5.16
C GLU A 21 -22.31 -11.06 5.35
N VAL A 22 -21.19 -11.47 4.76
CA VAL A 22 -20.60 -12.80 5.04
C VAL A 22 -20.33 -12.99 6.53
N ILE A 23 -19.76 -11.99 7.21
CA ILE A 23 -19.50 -12.04 8.65
C ILE A 23 -20.81 -12.21 9.43
N ARG A 24 -21.87 -11.50 9.03
CA ARG A 24 -23.20 -11.63 9.64
C ARG A 24 -23.73 -13.06 9.51
N ILE A 25 -23.76 -13.59 8.29
CA ILE A 25 -24.29 -14.93 8.00
C ILE A 25 -23.47 -16.02 8.70
N ILE A 26 -22.14 -15.94 8.68
CA ILE A 26 -21.27 -16.92 9.34
C ILE A 26 -21.51 -16.92 10.86
N ASN A 27 -21.66 -15.74 11.48
CA ASN A 27 -21.96 -15.66 12.91
C ASN A 27 -23.36 -16.14 13.27
N GLU A 28 -24.34 -16.00 12.37
CA GLU A 28 -25.70 -16.52 12.55
C GLU A 28 -25.74 -18.04 12.42
N ARG A 29 -25.08 -18.62 11.41
CA ARG A 29 -25.04 -20.08 11.18
C ARG A 29 -24.14 -20.81 12.16
N TYR A 30 -23.04 -20.17 12.56
CA TYR A 30 -22.01 -20.77 13.42
C TYR A 30 -21.65 -19.84 14.58
N PRO A 31 -22.58 -19.62 15.54
CA PRO A 31 -22.36 -18.68 16.64
C PRO A 31 -21.08 -18.97 17.43
N ASN A 32 -20.32 -17.91 17.73
CA ASN A 32 -19.08 -17.93 18.53
C ASN A 32 -17.95 -18.86 18.02
N ARG A 33 -18.08 -19.44 16.84
CA ARG A 33 -17.08 -20.40 16.32
C ARG A 33 -15.82 -19.72 15.78
N TRP A 34 -15.97 -18.56 15.14
CA TRP A 34 -14.86 -17.80 14.57
C TRP A 34 -14.98 -16.31 14.85
N LYS A 35 -13.86 -15.65 15.14
CA LYS A 35 -13.83 -14.19 15.36
C LYS A 35 -13.99 -13.45 14.02
N LYS A 36 -14.59 -12.26 14.06
CA LYS A 36 -14.74 -11.36 12.90
C LYS A 36 -13.46 -11.19 12.08
N ASN A 37 -12.32 -10.96 12.74
CA ASN A 37 -11.03 -10.77 12.06
C ASN A 37 -10.53 -12.06 11.40
N THR A 38 -10.83 -13.22 11.98
CA THR A 38 -10.52 -14.53 11.39
C THR A 38 -11.30 -14.74 10.10
N ILE A 39 -12.58 -14.36 10.07
CA ILE A 39 -13.44 -14.44 8.87
C ILE A 39 -12.90 -13.51 7.76
N LYS A 40 -12.56 -12.26 8.11
CA LYS A 40 -11.93 -11.32 7.15
C LYS A 40 -10.61 -11.85 6.58
N ALA A 41 -9.75 -12.42 7.44
CA ALA A 41 -8.50 -13.01 7.01
C ALA A 41 -8.72 -14.21 6.06
N HIS A 42 -9.77 -15.01 6.29
CA HIS A 42 -10.11 -16.10 5.37
C HIS A 42 -10.72 -15.62 4.05
N LEU A 43 -11.52 -14.55 4.06
CA LEU A 43 -11.98 -13.92 2.82
C LEU A 43 -10.80 -13.48 1.96
N TYR A 44 -9.83 -12.79 2.56
CA TYR A 44 -8.60 -12.38 1.87
C TYR A 44 -7.73 -13.57 1.45
N GLY A 45 -7.46 -14.48 2.39
CA GLY A 45 -6.56 -15.62 2.19
C GLY A 45 -7.09 -16.66 1.22
N CYS A 46 -8.41 -16.73 1.01
CA CYS A 46 -9.03 -17.61 0.02
C CYS A 46 -9.21 -16.95 -1.36
N SER A 47 -8.78 -15.70 -1.54
CA SER A 47 -8.89 -15.00 -2.82
C SER A 47 -7.77 -15.38 -3.79
N VAL A 48 -8.15 -15.76 -5.01
CA VAL A 48 -7.23 -16.15 -6.09
C VAL A 48 -6.47 -14.96 -6.70
N ASN A 49 -7.03 -13.75 -6.68
CA ASN A 49 -6.46 -12.54 -7.26
C ASN A 49 -5.76 -11.64 -6.21
N ARG A 50 -5.20 -12.26 -5.17
CA ARG A 50 -4.45 -11.55 -4.11
C ARG A 50 -3.04 -12.13 -3.98
N PRO A 51 -2.00 -11.50 -4.56
CA PRO A 51 -0.63 -12.00 -4.50
C PRO A 51 -0.13 -12.29 -3.08
N SER A 52 -0.38 -11.39 -2.12
CA SER A 52 0.07 -11.62 -0.74
C SER A 52 -0.69 -12.75 -0.03
N ALA A 53 -1.85 -13.20 -0.53
CA ALA A 53 -2.53 -14.37 0.02
C ALA A 53 -1.75 -15.67 -0.22
N TYR A 54 -0.91 -15.74 -1.27
CA TYR A 54 -0.08 -16.91 -1.56
C TYR A 54 1.17 -16.99 -0.68
N THR A 55 1.63 -15.87 -0.14
CA THR A 55 2.78 -15.83 0.79
C THR A 55 2.34 -15.87 2.25
N GLN A 56 1.28 -15.13 2.61
CA GLN A 56 0.80 -15.05 4.00
C GLN A 56 -0.14 -16.20 4.37
N HIS A 57 -0.87 -16.75 3.40
CA HIS A 57 -1.84 -17.82 3.59
C HIS A 57 -1.70 -18.95 2.55
N PRO A 58 -0.49 -19.55 2.41
CA PRO A 58 -0.21 -20.54 1.37
C PRO A 58 -1.10 -21.79 1.47
N TYR A 59 -1.50 -22.16 2.69
CA TYR A 59 -2.32 -23.35 2.95
C TYR A 59 -3.84 -23.13 2.73
N MET A 60 -4.29 -21.89 2.57
CA MET A 60 -5.72 -21.61 2.39
C MET A 60 -6.14 -21.87 0.93
N PRO A 61 -7.27 -22.54 0.70
CA PRO A 61 -7.75 -22.83 -0.65
C PRO A 61 -8.17 -21.54 -1.38
N LYS A 62 -7.86 -21.45 -2.68
CA LYS A 62 -8.08 -20.25 -3.49
C LYS A 62 -9.33 -20.43 -4.34
N PHE A 63 -10.48 -20.04 -3.80
CA PHE A 63 -11.79 -20.26 -4.43
C PHE A 63 -12.66 -18.99 -4.49
N LEU A 64 -12.20 -17.88 -3.92
CA LEU A 64 -12.88 -16.59 -3.98
C LEU A 64 -12.20 -15.66 -4.98
N PHE A 65 -12.98 -14.78 -5.58
CA PHE A 65 -12.49 -13.64 -6.32
C PHE A 65 -12.82 -12.36 -5.52
N ASP A 66 -11.81 -11.54 -5.25
CA ASP A 66 -11.98 -10.25 -4.57
C ASP A 66 -12.31 -9.18 -5.62
N LEU A 67 -13.49 -8.58 -5.54
CA LEU A 67 -13.97 -7.57 -6.48
C LEU A 67 -13.52 -6.14 -6.13
N GLY A 68 -12.79 -5.95 -5.03
CA GLY A 68 -12.54 -4.64 -4.44
C GLY A 68 -13.73 -4.13 -3.61
N GLY A 69 -13.52 -3.04 -2.87
CA GLY A 69 -14.57 -2.45 -2.02
C GLY A 69 -15.13 -3.35 -0.91
N GLY A 70 -14.45 -4.47 -0.61
CA GLY A 70 -14.92 -5.48 0.34
C GLY A 70 -16.02 -6.40 -0.20
N MET A 71 -16.15 -6.51 -1.52
CA MET A 71 -17.07 -7.41 -2.21
C MET A 71 -16.32 -8.65 -2.73
N TYR A 72 -16.96 -9.81 -2.62
CA TYR A 72 -16.38 -11.09 -3.00
C TYR A 72 -17.39 -11.94 -3.78
N GLU A 73 -16.88 -12.87 -4.58
CA GLU A 73 -17.69 -13.92 -5.22
C GLU A 73 -16.90 -15.22 -5.45
N LEU A 74 -17.58 -16.31 -5.85
CA LEU A 74 -16.87 -17.54 -6.21
C LEU A 74 -16.02 -17.32 -7.47
N TYR A 75 -14.77 -17.76 -7.42
CA TYR A 75 -13.90 -17.70 -8.57
C TYR A 75 -14.36 -18.65 -9.67
N ASN A 76 -14.68 -18.07 -10.83
CA ASN A 76 -14.92 -18.78 -12.08
C ASN A 76 -13.84 -18.36 -13.11
N PRO A 77 -12.95 -19.27 -13.54
CA PRO A 77 -11.90 -18.97 -14.52
C PRO A 77 -12.40 -18.50 -15.90
N GLU A 78 -13.61 -18.90 -16.31
CA GLU A 78 -14.21 -18.46 -17.58
C GLU A 78 -14.68 -17.01 -17.48
N LYS A 79 -15.17 -16.61 -16.30
CA LYS A 79 -15.66 -15.24 -16.04
C LYS A 79 -14.53 -14.28 -15.66
N HIS A 80 -13.59 -14.73 -14.85
CA HIS A 80 -12.56 -13.88 -14.23
C HIS A 80 -11.21 -13.96 -14.94
N GLY A 81 -11.02 -14.93 -15.84
CA GLY A 81 -9.70 -15.28 -16.36
C GLY A 81 -8.97 -16.24 -15.43
N LYS A 82 -7.89 -16.85 -15.94
CA LYS A 82 -7.03 -17.75 -15.16
C LYS A 82 -6.02 -16.94 -14.36
N TYR A 83 -5.65 -17.42 -13.18
CA TYR A 83 -4.69 -16.77 -12.29
C TYR A 83 -3.64 -17.78 -11.79
N ASP A 84 -2.38 -17.35 -11.70
CA ASP A 84 -1.29 -18.02 -11.00
C ASP A 84 -0.78 -17.10 -9.89
N LYS A 85 -0.72 -17.62 -8.66
CA LYS A 85 -0.15 -16.92 -7.50
C LYS A 85 -0.63 -15.47 -7.30
N GLY A 86 -1.89 -15.18 -7.62
CA GLY A 86 -2.45 -13.83 -7.47
C GLY A 86 -2.48 -13.00 -8.75
N TYR A 87 -1.85 -13.47 -9.82
CA TYR A 87 -1.67 -12.73 -11.06
C TYR A 87 -2.40 -13.41 -12.24
N PRO A 88 -3.03 -12.65 -13.14
CA PRO A 88 -3.70 -13.24 -14.30
C PRO A 88 -2.71 -13.94 -15.26
N ILE A 89 -3.07 -15.13 -15.74
CA ILE A 89 -2.32 -15.91 -16.74
C ILE A 89 -3.02 -15.76 -18.10
N SER A 90 -2.37 -15.12 -19.06
CA SER A 90 -2.86 -15.08 -20.43
C SER A 90 -2.57 -16.41 -21.15
N ILE A 91 -3.60 -17.12 -21.62
CA ILE A 91 -3.42 -18.10 -22.71
C ILE A 91 -3.54 -17.30 -24.01
N LYS A 92 -2.42 -16.95 -24.65
CA LYS A 92 -2.43 -16.26 -25.96
C LYS A 92 -2.55 -17.28 -27.11
N PRO A 93 -3.21 -16.91 -28.22
CA PRO A 93 -2.44 -16.25 -29.28
C PRO A 93 -2.97 -14.85 -29.64
N ALA A 94 -2.03 -13.94 -29.89
CA ALA A 94 -2.13 -12.63 -30.56
C ALA A 94 -3.11 -11.57 -30.00
N GLU A 95 -2.50 -10.51 -29.48
CA GLU A 95 -2.94 -9.09 -29.41
C GLU A 95 -4.16 -8.68 -28.54
N ALA A 96 -3.95 -7.54 -27.87
CA ALA A 96 -4.86 -6.72 -27.06
C ALA A 96 -5.44 -7.32 -25.76
N SER A 97 -4.93 -6.79 -24.63
CA SER A 97 -5.63 -6.45 -23.36
C SER A 97 -4.75 -6.73 -22.12
N GLY A 98 -3.91 -5.75 -21.81
CA GLY A 98 -3.09 -5.69 -20.59
C GLY A 98 -3.27 -4.35 -19.89
N GLU A 99 -4.48 -3.80 -19.90
CA GLU A 99 -4.66 -2.38 -19.61
C GLU A 99 -4.99 -2.11 -18.14
N LYS A 100 -5.88 -2.83 -17.44
CA LYS A 100 -6.37 -2.34 -16.13
C LYS A 100 -5.44 -2.46 -14.91
N GLU A 101 -4.77 -3.59 -14.65
CA GLU A 101 -3.85 -3.70 -13.49
C GLU A 101 -2.52 -2.99 -13.75
N HIS A 102 -2.04 -3.02 -14.99
CA HIS A 102 -0.92 -2.19 -15.40
C HIS A 102 -1.28 -0.71 -15.35
N GLU A 103 -2.53 -0.32 -15.64
CA GLU A 103 -2.99 1.06 -15.45
C GLU A 103 -3.09 1.43 -13.99
N GLU A 104 -3.67 0.64 -13.09
CA GLU A 104 -3.77 1.01 -11.67
C GLU A 104 -2.39 1.14 -11.01
N GLU A 105 -1.47 0.20 -11.24
CA GLU A 105 -0.09 0.32 -10.76
C GLU A 105 0.65 1.46 -11.46
N LYS A 106 0.44 1.69 -12.76
CA LYS A 106 1.07 2.80 -13.49
C LYS A 106 0.48 4.16 -13.10
N ILE A 107 -0.80 4.24 -12.76
CA ILE A 107 -1.49 5.42 -12.21
C ILE A 107 -0.96 5.67 -10.81
N SER A 108 -0.83 4.63 -9.97
CA SER A 108 -0.24 4.75 -8.64
C SER A 108 1.21 5.24 -8.73
N LEU A 109 2.03 4.65 -9.59
CA LEU A 109 3.41 5.07 -9.84
C LEU A 109 3.49 6.48 -10.44
N SER A 110 2.58 6.84 -11.36
CA SER A 110 2.48 8.20 -11.89
C SER A 110 2.16 9.18 -10.77
N LEU A 111 1.17 8.85 -9.93
CA LEU A 111 0.76 9.68 -8.81
C LEU A 111 1.86 9.79 -7.75
N GLU A 112 2.65 8.74 -7.50
CA GLU A 112 3.84 8.82 -6.64
C GLU A 112 4.86 9.79 -7.21
N ARG A 113 5.13 9.73 -8.52
CA ARG A 113 6.06 10.65 -9.20
C ARG A 113 5.54 12.09 -9.20
N ASP A 114 4.25 12.28 -9.41
CA ASP A 114 3.60 13.59 -9.38
C ASP A 114 3.59 14.17 -7.96
N LEU A 115 3.32 13.34 -6.96
CA LEU A 115 3.42 13.69 -5.54
C LEU A 115 4.86 14.05 -5.17
N GLU A 116 5.83 13.26 -5.60
CA GLU A 116 7.26 13.52 -5.40
C GLU A 116 7.68 14.85 -6.01
N GLU A 117 7.27 15.11 -7.27
CA GLU A 117 7.56 16.38 -7.93
C GLU A 117 6.94 17.55 -7.19
N TYR A 118 5.65 17.45 -6.84
CA TYR A 118 4.93 18.49 -6.13
C TYR A 118 5.58 18.79 -4.76
N ILE A 119 5.83 17.76 -3.96
CA ILE A 119 6.39 17.88 -2.63
C ILE A 119 7.84 18.38 -2.69
N SER A 120 8.65 17.95 -3.66
CA SER A 120 10.04 18.42 -3.81
C SER A 120 10.14 19.94 -3.96
N ARG A 121 9.12 20.57 -4.55
CA ARG A 121 9.01 22.03 -4.72
C ARG A 121 8.29 22.72 -3.55
N ASN A 122 7.58 21.96 -2.72
CA ASN A 122 6.69 22.47 -1.66
C ASN A 122 6.96 21.81 -0.30
N LEU A 123 8.23 21.53 0.03
CA LEU A 123 8.64 20.84 1.26
C LEU A 123 8.09 21.48 2.55
N GLY A 124 7.82 22.78 2.54
CA GLY A 124 7.17 23.50 3.64
C GLY A 124 5.79 22.95 4.04
N GLN A 125 5.08 22.28 3.13
CA GLN A 125 3.81 21.61 3.44
C GLN A 125 4.00 20.34 4.28
N ILE A 126 5.14 19.66 4.14
CA ILE A 126 5.52 18.57 5.04
C ILE A 126 5.90 19.17 6.37
N GLU A 127 6.89 20.05 6.39
CA GLU A 127 7.33 20.71 7.61
C GLU A 127 8.00 22.03 7.28
N GLU A 128 7.68 23.07 8.04
CA GLU A 128 8.14 24.42 7.76
C GLU A 128 9.67 24.52 7.84
N GLY A 129 10.28 25.06 6.78
CA GLY A 129 11.72 25.26 6.68
C GLY A 129 12.54 24.02 6.33
N LEU A 130 11.91 22.97 5.84
CA LEU A 130 12.62 21.92 5.12
C LEU A 130 13.20 22.47 3.81
N THR A 131 14.45 22.13 3.53
CA THR A 131 15.13 22.40 2.26
C THR A 131 15.60 21.08 1.67
N LEU A 132 15.52 20.95 0.33
CA LEU A 132 16.01 19.76 -0.33
C LEU A 132 17.53 19.68 -0.15
N TYR A 133 18.05 18.51 0.20
CA TYR A 133 19.48 18.31 0.32
C TYR A 133 20.16 18.54 -1.04
N SER A 134 21.38 19.08 -1.03
CA SER A 134 22.16 19.31 -2.24
C SER A 134 23.65 19.19 -1.90
N GLU A 135 24.37 18.32 -2.62
CA GLU A 135 25.81 18.17 -2.50
C GLU A 135 26.40 17.82 -3.88
N GLU A 136 27.45 18.55 -4.29
CA GLU A 136 28.22 18.27 -5.53
C GLU A 136 27.36 18.10 -6.80
N GLY A 137 26.26 18.85 -6.90
CA GLY A 137 25.32 18.77 -8.04
C GLY A 137 24.31 17.62 -7.96
N SER A 138 24.38 16.78 -6.93
CA SER A 138 23.36 15.77 -6.63
C SER A 138 22.19 16.40 -5.88
N SER A 139 20.98 16.21 -6.41
CA SER A 139 19.74 16.64 -5.79
C SER A 139 19.28 15.63 -4.73
N GLY A 140 18.74 16.12 -3.62
CA GLY A 140 18.10 15.30 -2.60
C GLY A 140 16.81 14.62 -3.09
N ARG A 141 16.29 14.98 -4.27
CA ARG A 141 15.19 14.28 -4.92
C ARG A 141 15.70 13.00 -5.59
N GLN A 142 15.03 11.87 -5.34
CA GLN A 142 15.43 10.56 -5.86
C GLN A 142 16.88 10.21 -5.53
N TYR A 143 17.31 10.55 -4.31
CA TYR A 143 18.69 10.43 -3.87
C TYR A 143 19.11 8.96 -3.83
N SER A 144 20.04 8.61 -4.73
CA SER A 144 20.48 7.22 -4.93
C SER A 144 21.55 6.84 -3.92
N ILE A 145 21.41 5.66 -3.33
CA ILE A 145 22.32 5.09 -2.34
C ILE A 145 22.57 3.61 -2.67
N ASP A 146 23.58 3.00 -2.04
CA ASP A 146 23.92 1.59 -2.31
C ASP A 146 22.78 0.60 -2.07
N VAL A 147 21.88 0.95 -1.15
CA VAL A 147 20.80 0.07 -0.67
C VAL A 147 19.42 0.47 -1.16
N GLY A 148 19.33 1.36 -2.16
CA GLY A 148 18.07 1.78 -2.75
C GLY A 148 18.07 3.25 -3.18
N ARG A 149 16.88 3.84 -3.19
CA ARG A 149 16.68 5.23 -3.59
C ARG A 149 15.73 5.88 -2.60
N ILE A 150 16.16 7.00 -2.04
CA ILE A 150 15.35 7.80 -1.14
C ILE A 150 14.50 8.74 -1.99
N ASP A 151 13.18 8.74 -1.82
CA ASP A 151 12.29 9.60 -2.61
C ASP A 151 12.67 11.08 -2.46
N LEU A 152 12.76 11.56 -1.21
CA LEU A 152 13.30 12.89 -0.91
C LEU A 152 14.21 12.84 0.33
N LEU A 153 15.43 13.35 0.16
CA LEU A 153 16.37 13.66 1.22
C LEU A 153 16.40 15.17 1.41
N ALA A 154 16.09 15.61 2.62
CA ALA A 154 15.99 17.02 2.99
C ALA A 154 16.81 17.34 4.23
N MET A 155 16.96 18.63 4.51
CA MET A 155 17.48 19.17 5.76
C MET A 155 16.44 20.05 6.43
N ASP A 156 16.36 20.00 7.76
CA ASP A 156 15.53 20.94 8.53
C ASP A 156 16.26 22.25 8.85
N LYS A 157 15.54 23.20 9.46
CA LYS A 157 16.09 24.52 9.87
C LYS A 157 17.31 24.40 10.80
N GLY A 158 17.43 23.29 11.55
CA GLY A 158 18.58 23.01 12.42
C GLY A 158 19.75 22.34 11.70
N GLY A 159 19.61 22.10 10.39
CA GLY A 159 20.60 21.41 9.58
C GLY A 159 20.62 19.90 9.77
N ASN A 160 19.61 19.30 10.41
CA ASN A 160 19.51 17.84 10.56
C ASN A 160 18.88 17.21 9.33
N PHE A 161 19.21 15.95 9.06
CA PHE A 161 18.71 15.24 7.89
C PHE A 161 17.31 14.69 8.12
N VAL A 162 16.51 14.76 7.07
CA VAL A 162 15.15 14.23 7.03
C VAL A 162 15.02 13.33 5.80
N VAL A 163 14.82 12.04 6.06
CA VAL A 163 14.51 11.04 5.03
C VAL A 163 12.99 11.04 4.86
N ILE A 164 12.50 11.25 3.65
CA ILE A 164 11.07 11.31 3.35
C ILE A 164 10.77 10.24 2.31
N GLU A 165 9.82 9.36 2.65
CA GLU A 165 9.34 8.28 1.79
C GLU A 165 7.87 8.52 1.46
N LEU A 166 7.52 8.39 0.19
CA LEU A 166 6.20 8.68 -0.35
C LEU A 166 5.49 7.38 -0.74
N LYS A 167 4.17 7.34 -0.54
CA LYS A 167 3.29 6.27 -1.01
C LYS A 167 2.00 6.86 -1.55
N ALA A 168 1.62 6.51 -2.77
CA ALA A 168 0.38 7.04 -3.37
C ALA A 168 -0.91 6.43 -2.78
N GLY A 169 -0.78 5.36 -2.00
CA GLY A 169 -1.91 4.64 -1.41
C GLY A 169 -1.67 4.29 0.06
N LEU A 170 -2.32 3.21 0.51
CA LEU A 170 -2.18 2.71 1.89
C LEU A 170 -0.75 2.22 2.15
N ALA A 171 -0.05 2.91 3.05
CA ALA A 171 1.27 2.47 3.52
C ALA A 171 1.14 1.30 4.51
N THR A 172 1.99 0.28 4.33
CA THR A 172 2.07 -0.93 5.18
C THR A 172 3.41 -1.01 5.89
N ASP A 173 3.50 -1.81 6.96
CA ASP A 173 4.69 -1.94 7.82
C ASP A 173 6.04 -2.14 7.08
N ARG A 174 6.03 -2.66 5.85
CA ARG A 174 7.20 -2.74 4.95
C ARG A 174 7.94 -1.42 4.79
N VAL A 175 7.23 -0.29 4.71
CA VAL A 175 7.84 1.02 4.49
C VAL A 175 8.73 1.45 5.66
N ILE A 176 8.45 0.96 6.87
CA ILE A 176 9.25 1.24 8.06
C ILE A 176 10.68 0.72 7.86
N GLY A 177 10.82 -0.52 7.38
CA GLY A 177 12.13 -1.12 7.13
C GLY A 177 12.95 -0.34 6.11
N GLN A 178 12.30 0.13 5.04
CA GLN A 178 12.94 0.96 4.01
C GLN A 178 13.48 2.27 4.62
N VAL A 179 12.62 3.04 5.30
CA VAL A 179 12.99 4.32 5.90
C VAL A 179 14.08 4.16 6.95
N LEU A 180 14.00 3.13 7.81
CA LEU A 180 15.04 2.87 8.82
C LEU A 180 16.40 2.54 8.18
N GLY A 181 16.40 1.76 7.10
CA GLY A 181 17.60 1.46 6.31
C GLY A 181 18.23 2.72 5.74
N TYR A 182 17.42 3.58 5.11
CA TYR A 182 17.85 4.86 4.55
C TYR A 182 18.39 5.81 5.63
N MET A 183 17.68 5.94 6.76
CA MET A 183 18.14 6.74 7.90
C MET A 183 19.48 6.24 8.43
N ARG A 184 19.72 4.93 8.46
CA ARG A 184 21.00 4.35 8.88
C ARG A 184 22.11 4.68 7.89
N TYR A 185 21.85 4.59 6.59
CA TYR A 185 22.80 4.98 5.54
C TYR A 185 23.18 6.46 5.66
N VAL A 186 22.18 7.35 5.68
CA VAL A 186 22.40 8.81 5.79
C VAL A 186 23.19 9.15 7.05
N ARG A 187 22.84 8.54 8.18
CA ARG A 187 23.57 8.76 9.45
C ARG A 187 25.03 8.36 9.37
N LYS A 188 25.33 7.24 8.71
CA LYS A 188 26.69 6.71 8.60
C LYS A 188 27.54 7.53 7.61
N ASN A 189 26.96 7.93 6.48
CA ASN A 189 27.73 8.41 5.34
C ASN A 189 27.66 9.94 5.15
N LEU A 190 26.54 10.57 5.49
CA LEU A 190 26.29 11.99 5.17
C LEU A 190 26.19 12.87 6.41
N ALA A 191 25.63 12.35 7.50
CA ALA A 191 25.19 13.18 8.61
C ALA A 191 26.32 13.87 9.40
N LYS A 192 27.55 13.33 9.38
CA LYS A 192 28.73 13.93 10.05
C LYS A 192 28.43 14.39 11.50
N GLY A 193 27.69 13.56 12.25
CA GLY A 193 27.29 13.84 13.65
C GLY A 193 25.96 14.59 13.81
N LYS A 194 25.34 15.08 12.74
CA LYS A 194 24.00 15.66 12.76
C LYS A 194 22.92 14.59 12.94
N ASP A 195 21.74 14.99 13.41
CA ASP A 195 20.66 14.03 13.58
C ASP A 195 20.02 13.62 12.24
N VAL A 196 19.38 12.45 12.24
CA VAL A 196 18.63 11.91 11.11
C VAL A 196 17.29 11.39 11.61
N ARG A 197 16.20 11.85 11.00
CA ARG A 197 14.83 11.40 11.25
C ARG A 197 14.09 11.08 9.96
N GLY A 198 12.99 10.34 10.08
CA GLY A 198 12.18 9.89 8.96
C GLY A 198 10.78 10.50 8.97
N ILE A 199 10.22 10.73 7.78
CA ILE A 199 8.81 11.08 7.59
C ILE A 199 8.26 10.16 6.50
N ILE A 200 7.18 9.43 6.80
CA ILE A 200 6.44 8.68 5.79
C ILE A 200 5.21 9.49 5.42
N VAL A 201 5.04 9.76 4.13
CA VAL A 201 3.89 10.48 3.58
C VAL A 201 3.06 9.54 2.73
N ALA A 202 1.77 9.41 3.04
CA ALA A 202 0.88 8.49 2.35
C ALA A 202 -0.58 8.99 2.28
N ASP A 203 -1.41 8.36 1.44
CA ASP A 203 -2.86 8.61 1.45
C ASP A 203 -3.49 8.07 2.74
N ASP A 204 -3.08 6.90 3.21
CA ASP A 204 -3.44 6.39 4.53
C ASP A 204 -2.40 5.39 5.04
N PHE A 205 -2.59 4.93 6.27
CA PHE A 205 -1.70 4.01 6.97
C PHE A 205 -2.48 2.87 7.60
N ASP A 206 -1.99 1.65 7.47
CA ASP A 206 -2.56 0.53 8.22
C ASP A 206 -2.31 0.68 9.74
N GLU A 207 -3.16 0.06 10.54
CA GLU A 207 -3.08 0.19 12.00
C GLU A 207 -1.80 -0.40 12.57
N ARG A 208 -1.27 -1.48 11.99
CA ARG A 208 -0.05 -2.15 12.46
C ARG A 208 1.16 -1.22 12.30
N LEU A 209 1.26 -0.52 11.18
CA LEU A 209 2.25 0.51 10.91
C LEU A 209 2.14 1.63 11.94
N LYS A 210 0.93 2.14 12.22
CA LYS A 210 0.73 3.19 13.23
C LYS A 210 1.25 2.76 14.61
N TYR A 211 0.92 1.54 15.04
CA TYR A 211 1.45 0.98 16.29
C TYR A 211 2.98 0.88 16.29
N ALA A 212 3.57 0.37 15.21
CA ALA A 212 5.02 0.21 15.11
C ALA A 212 5.75 1.57 15.11
N VAL A 213 5.22 2.58 14.42
CA VAL A 213 5.82 3.91 14.37
C VAL A 213 5.69 4.67 15.70
N ALA A 214 4.65 4.41 16.49
CA ALA A 214 4.52 4.99 17.83
C ALA A 214 5.70 4.63 18.76
N GLU A 215 6.35 3.49 18.54
CA GLU A 215 7.54 3.04 19.28
C GLU A 215 8.87 3.58 18.69
N ILE A 216 8.83 4.38 17.62
CA ILE A 216 10.02 4.90 16.93
C ILE A 216 9.98 6.43 16.95
N PRO A 217 10.53 7.09 17.99
CA PRO A 217 10.42 8.54 18.18
C PRO A 217 10.95 9.40 17.02
N LYS A 218 11.89 8.87 16.23
CA LYS A 218 12.50 9.55 15.08
C LYS A 218 11.75 9.34 13.77
N LEU A 219 10.57 8.74 13.79
CA LEU A 219 9.75 8.50 12.62
C LEU A 219 8.38 9.16 12.80
N LYS A 220 7.94 9.91 11.78
CA LYS A 220 6.63 10.57 11.77
C LYS A 220 5.80 10.08 10.58
N LEU A 221 4.48 10.06 10.77
CA LEU A 221 3.52 9.80 9.71
C LEU A 221 2.85 11.12 9.29
N LYS A 222 2.66 11.32 7.99
CA LYS A 222 1.88 12.43 7.44
C LYS A 222 0.93 11.90 6.37
N LYS A 223 -0.37 12.13 6.60
CA LYS A 223 -1.39 11.88 5.60
C LYS A 223 -1.47 13.09 4.67
N TYR A 224 -1.44 12.87 3.34
CA TYR A 224 -1.81 13.91 2.39
C TYR A 224 -3.28 13.79 2.02
N ILE A 225 -3.87 14.90 1.54
CA ILE A 225 -5.26 14.94 1.07
C ILE A 225 -5.26 15.73 -0.23
N VAL A 226 -5.77 15.13 -1.30
CA VAL A 226 -5.96 15.82 -2.59
C VAL A 226 -7.26 16.62 -2.53
N LYS A 227 -7.18 17.92 -2.82
CA LYS A 227 -8.35 18.81 -2.93
C LYS A 227 -8.44 19.35 -4.35
N PHE A 228 -9.55 19.07 -5.03
CA PHE A 228 -9.89 19.70 -6.30
C PHE A 228 -10.83 20.87 -6.05
N GLU A 229 -10.53 22.01 -6.66
CA GLU A 229 -11.40 23.19 -6.69
C GLU A 229 -11.71 23.50 -8.16
N PHE A 230 -12.99 23.66 -8.48
CA PHE A 230 -13.45 23.98 -9.83
C PHE A 230 -14.04 25.39 -9.83
N ARG A 231 -13.77 26.14 -10.90
CA ARG A 231 -14.32 27.49 -11.11
C ARG A 231 -14.84 27.59 -12.52
N ASP A 232 -15.96 28.28 -12.67
CA ASP A 232 -16.51 28.60 -13.98
C ASP A 232 -15.59 29.58 -14.68
N ILE A 233 -15.43 29.38 -15.99
CA ILE A 233 -14.76 30.33 -16.88
C ILE A 233 -15.85 31.02 -17.67
N GLU A 234 -15.90 32.36 -17.62
CA GLU A 234 -16.75 33.13 -18.52
C GLU A 234 -16.29 32.90 -19.96
N VAL A 235 -17.22 32.46 -20.81
CA VAL A 235 -17.02 32.22 -22.25
C VAL A 235 -17.70 33.34 -23.04
#